data_AF-A0A914ZHH3-F1
#
_entry.id   AF-A0A914ZHH3-F1
#
_cell.length_a   1.000
_cell.length_b   1.000
_cell.length_c   1.000
_cell.angle_alpha   90.00
_cell.angle_beta   90.00
_cell.angle_gamma   90.00
#
_symmetry.space_group_name_H-M   'P 1'
#
loop_
_entity.id
_entity.type
_entity.pdbx_description
1 polymer ?
#
loop_
_entity_poly.entity_id
_entity_poly.type
_entity_poly.pdbx_seq_one_letter_code
_entity_poly.pdbx_strand_id
1 'polypeptide(L)'
;MMGTSVVMAALIVRLLLYHVMFATVAVSEEICFQVRETGTENCEKPVPGTYFYYDSKVGVCQPFYYFGCGETNGFKSAEECRLACKGATDSRRSIAIKRCKSKAPAARESSGKYIECGSCPGGYVCDADLCCPTREYLCMLPYDAGKFGSEEPMSPRFFYSSELNNCMFFTYFGSKGNANNFLTYNDCTAFCKNN
;
A
#
# COMPACT_ATOMS: atom_id res chain seq x y z
N MET A 1 30.13 52.33 7.27
CA MET A 1 28.75 51.85 7.02
C MET A 1 28.75 50.65 6.06
N MET A 2 29.34 49.51 6.45
CA MET A 2 29.46 48.31 5.58
C MET A 2 28.82 47.05 6.20
N GLY A 3 28.16 47.16 7.36
CA GLY A 3 27.65 46.01 8.12
C GLY A 3 26.28 45.49 7.70
N THR A 4 25.47 46.29 6.99
CA THR A 4 24.10 45.90 6.63
C THR A 4 24.03 45.00 5.40
N SER A 5 24.93 45.20 4.43
CA SER A 5 24.92 44.45 3.16
C SER A 5 25.32 42.98 3.33
N VAL A 6 26.30 42.70 4.20
CA VAL A 6 26.79 41.33 4.46
C VAL A 6 25.75 40.50 5.24
N VAL A 7 25.05 41.12 6.18
CA VAL A 7 24.00 40.46 6.98
C VAL A 7 22.79 40.09 6.13
N MET A 8 22.38 40.97 5.20
CA MET A 8 21.30 40.69 4.26
C MET A 8 21.64 39.57 3.28
N ALA A 9 22.87 39.53 2.75
CA ALA A 9 23.32 38.46 1.88
C ALA A 9 23.33 37.10 2.61
N ALA A 10 23.77 37.05 3.87
CA ALA A 10 23.77 35.83 4.68
C ALA A 10 22.34 35.31 4.98
N LEU A 11 21.38 36.21 5.20
CA LEU A 11 19.96 35.86 5.40
C LEU A 11 19.33 35.29 4.13
N ILE A 12 19.60 35.90 2.96
CA ILE A 12 19.12 35.42 1.67
C ILE A 12 19.72 34.05 1.35
N VAL A 13 21.02 33.84 1.56
CA VAL A 13 21.66 32.54 1.36
C VAL A 13 21.09 31.48 2.31
N ARG A 14 20.83 31.81 3.58
CA ARG A 14 20.15 30.90 4.52
C ARG A 14 18.73 30.57 4.09
N LEU A 15 17.94 31.54 3.63
CA LEU A 15 16.58 31.33 3.12
C LEU A 15 16.57 30.51 1.83
N LEU A 16 17.51 30.75 0.93
CA LEU A 16 17.67 29.98 -0.30
C LEU A 16 18.13 28.55 0.01
N LEU A 17 19.09 28.35 0.91
CA LEU A 17 19.50 27.02 1.37
C LEU A 17 18.35 26.29 2.09
N TYR A 18 17.52 27.00 2.86
CA TYR A 18 16.32 26.44 3.49
C TYR A 18 15.27 26.05 2.46
N HIS A 19 15.04 26.87 1.43
CA HIS A 19 14.17 26.54 0.30
C HIS A 19 14.72 25.39 -0.54
N VAL A 20 16.04 25.27 -0.73
CA VAL A 20 16.67 24.13 -1.41
C VAL A 20 16.52 22.86 -0.58
N MET A 21 16.71 22.93 0.75
CA MET A 21 16.47 21.83 1.69
C MET A 21 14.99 21.42 1.74
N PHE A 22 14.05 22.36 1.58
CA PHE A 22 12.60 22.07 1.49
C PHE A 22 12.20 21.55 0.09
N ALA A 23 12.83 22.04 -0.98
CA ALA A 23 12.60 21.56 -2.34
C ALA A 23 13.06 20.11 -2.52
N THR A 24 14.03 19.63 -1.73
CA THR A 24 14.44 18.22 -1.70
C THR A 24 13.47 17.28 -0.95
N VAL A 25 12.36 17.79 -0.40
CA VAL A 25 11.38 17.00 0.39
C VAL A 25 10.03 16.85 -0.33
N ALA A 26 9.87 17.36 -1.55
CA ALA A 26 8.62 17.27 -2.31
C ALA A 26 8.46 15.98 -3.15
N VAL A 27 8.98 14.84 -2.66
CA VAL A 27 8.70 13.53 -3.24
C VAL A 27 7.79 12.80 -2.25
N SER A 28 6.51 12.55 -2.54
CA SER A 28 5.79 11.38 -1.97
C SER A 28 4.29 11.23 -2.30
N GLU A 29 3.50 12.27 -2.64
CA GLU A 29 2.04 12.06 -2.77
C GLU A 29 1.56 11.73 -4.19
N GLU A 30 2.16 12.29 -5.25
CA GLU A 30 1.64 12.10 -6.62
C GLU A 30 1.69 10.63 -7.07
N ILE A 31 2.76 9.90 -6.72
CA ILE A 31 2.93 8.48 -7.05
C ILE A 31 1.78 7.62 -6.52
N CYS A 32 1.20 7.99 -5.38
CA CYS A 32 0.09 7.26 -4.75
C CYS A 32 -1.21 7.35 -5.57
N PHE A 33 -1.36 8.39 -6.39
CA PHE A 33 -2.54 8.56 -7.24
C PHE A 33 -2.31 8.05 -8.66
N GLN A 34 -1.08 7.66 -9.00
CA GLN A 34 -0.77 7.05 -10.28
C GLN A 34 -1.35 5.63 -10.38
N VAL A 35 -1.71 5.27 -11.60
CA VAL A 35 -2.07 3.91 -11.95
C VAL A 35 -0.84 3.03 -11.79
N ARG A 36 -1.02 1.80 -11.30
CA ARG A 36 0.05 0.81 -11.33
C ARG A 36 0.29 0.36 -12.77
N GLU A 37 1.52 0.46 -13.22
CA GLU A 37 2.00 -0.15 -14.46
C GLU A 37 2.85 -1.37 -14.12
N THR A 38 2.63 -2.49 -14.83
CA THR A 38 3.43 -3.71 -14.63
C THR A 38 4.85 -3.56 -15.16
N GLY A 39 5.13 -2.50 -15.91
CA GLY A 39 6.42 -2.27 -16.55
C GLY A 39 6.73 -3.29 -17.65
N THR A 40 8.01 -3.40 -17.99
CA THR A 40 8.56 -4.34 -18.96
C THR A 40 9.82 -5.00 -18.40
N GLU A 41 10.27 -6.10 -19.01
CA GLU A 41 11.57 -6.71 -18.77
C GLU A 41 12.68 -6.17 -19.69
N ASN A 42 12.31 -5.32 -20.66
CA ASN A 42 13.19 -4.78 -21.70
C ASN A 42 14.04 -3.61 -21.20
N CYS A 43 14.94 -3.84 -20.25
CA CYS A 43 16.02 -2.94 -19.91
C CYS A 43 17.30 -3.70 -19.56
N GLU A 44 18.41 -3.00 -19.39
CA GLU A 44 19.72 -3.63 -19.16
C GLU A 44 19.75 -4.49 -17.87
N LYS A 45 18.99 -4.08 -16.84
CA LYS A 45 18.95 -4.72 -15.52
C LYS A 45 17.54 -4.73 -14.94
N PRO A 46 16.64 -5.60 -15.43
CA PRO A 46 15.29 -5.71 -14.88
C PRO A 46 15.35 -6.25 -13.44
N VAL A 47 14.51 -5.69 -12.56
CA VAL A 47 14.30 -6.19 -11.20
C VAL A 47 12.86 -6.70 -11.05
N PRO A 48 12.52 -7.86 -11.64
CA PRO A 48 11.18 -8.38 -11.59
C PRO A 48 10.83 -8.90 -10.20
N GLY A 49 9.55 -8.83 -9.84
CA GLY A 49 9.09 -9.42 -8.58
C GLY A 49 7.73 -8.93 -8.12
N THR A 50 7.38 -9.32 -6.90
CA THR A 50 6.18 -8.82 -6.22
C THR A 50 6.48 -7.45 -5.62
N TYR A 51 5.76 -6.45 -6.09
CA TYR A 51 5.78 -5.07 -5.59
C TYR A 51 4.41 -4.74 -5.01
N PHE A 52 4.30 -3.57 -4.37
CA PHE A 52 3.07 -3.06 -3.78
C PHE A 52 2.71 -1.74 -4.44
N TYR A 53 1.45 -1.52 -4.75
CA TYR A 53 0.94 -0.25 -5.24
C TYR A 53 -0.11 0.28 -4.27
N TYR A 54 -0.22 1.60 -4.17
CA TYR A 54 -1.30 2.20 -3.40
C TYR A 54 -2.57 2.31 -4.25
N ASP A 55 -3.61 1.55 -3.88
CA ASP A 55 -4.92 1.68 -4.51
C ASP A 55 -5.69 2.81 -3.83
N SER A 56 -5.60 4.02 -4.41
CA SER A 56 -6.21 5.24 -3.89
C SER A 56 -7.74 5.19 -3.80
N LYS A 57 -8.40 4.25 -4.49
CA LYS A 57 -9.86 4.07 -4.44
C LYS A 57 -10.29 3.34 -3.18
N VAL A 58 -9.54 2.34 -2.74
CA VAL A 58 -9.81 1.63 -1.47
C VAL A 58 -9.05 2.25 -0.31
N GLY A 59 -7.94 2.91 -0.59
CA GLY A 59 -7.02 3.49 0.38
C GLY A 59 -6.10 2.47 1.04
N VAL A 60 -5.68 1.44 0.30
CA VAL A 60 -4.93 0.28 0.81
C VAL A 60 -3.81 -0.07 -0.16
N CYS A 61 -2.64 -0.43 0.36
CA CYS A 61 -1.54 -0.97 -0.43
C CYS A 61 -1.83 -2.42 -0.83
N GLN A 62 -1.79 -2.70 -2.14
CA GLN A 62 -2.06 -4.02 -2.71
C GLN A 62 -0.85 -4.50 -3.51
N PRO A 63 -0.63 -5.82 -3.62
CA PRO A 63 0.41 -6.34 -4.50
C PRO A 63 0.15 -6.08 -5.97
N PHE A 64 1.22 -6.16 -6.73
CA PHE A 64 1.19 -6.57 -8.13
C PHE A 64 2.54 -7.18 -8.52
N TYR A 65 2.57 -7.89 -9.65
CA TYR A 65 3.82 -8.33 -10.25
C TYR A 65 4.35 -7.22 -11.17
N TYR A 66 5.60 -6.83 -10.94
CA TYR A 66 6.32 -5.84 -11.74
C TYR A 66 7.43 -6.54 -12.51
N PHE A 67 7.54 -6.26 -13.81
CA PHE A 67 8.51 -6.91 -14.71
C PHE A 67 9.92 -6.34 -14.60
N GLY A 68 10.11 -5.26 -13.85
CA GLY A 68 11.43 -4.82 -13.42
C GLY A 68 11.98 -3.57 -14.09
N CYS A 69 11.29 -3.01 -15.08
CA CYS A 69 11.64 -1.75 -15.74
C CYS A 69 10.41 -0.85 -15.97
N GLY A 70 10.57 0.46 -15.81
CA GLY A 70 9.50 1.48 -15.94
C GLY A 70 9.20 2.24 -14.64
N GLU A 71 8.69 3.46 -14.76
CA GLU A 71 8.18 4.18 -13.59
C GLU A 71 6.77 3.67 -13.27
N THR A 72 6.47 3.47 -11.99
CA THR A 72 5.16 2.94 -11.59
C THR A 72 4.87 3.31 -10.13
N ASN A 73 3.59 3.30 -9.75
CA ASN A 73 3.18 3.28 -8.35
C ASN A 73 3.55 1.93 -7.73
N GLY A 74 4.83 1.72 -7.46
CA GLY A 74 5.40 0.44 -7.07
C GLY A 74 6.45 0.56 -5.98
N PHE A 75 6.21 -0.11 -4.87
CA PHE A 75 7.06 -0.15 -3.68
C PHE A 75 7.52 -1.59 -3.44
N LYS A 76 8.74 -1.78 -2.90
CA LYS A 76 9.28 -3.14 -2.69
C LYS A 76 8.64 -3.85 -1.50
N SER A 77 7.99 -3.12 -0.60
CA SER A 77 7.27 -3.68 0.54
C SER A 77 5.96 -2.94 0.80
N ALA A 78 4.99 -3.64 1.41
CA ALA A 78 3.75 -3.03 1.87
C ALA A 78 3.99 -1.91 2.89
N GLU A 79 5.01 -2.04 3.74
CA GLU A 79 5.33 -1.02 4.74
C GLU A 79 5.87 0.25 4.06
N GLU A 80 6.77 0.11 3.09
CA GLU A 80 7.25 1.23 2.27
C GLU A 80 6.09 1.93 1.57
N CYS A 81 5.19 1.18 0.92
CA CYS A 81 3.98 1.73 0.30
C CYS A 81 3.12 2.49 1.30
N ARG A 82 2.87 1.90 2.47
CA ARG A 82 2.01 2.47 3.51
C ARG A 82 2.60 3.77 4.04
N LEU A 83 3.92 3.81 4.26
CA LEU A 83 4.63 5.01 4.71
C LEU A 83 4.61 6.10 3.65
N ALA A 84 4.88 5.74 2.39
CA ALA A 84 4.88 6.69 1.27
C ALA A 84 3.50 7.30 1.02
N CYS A 85 2.43 6.49 1.07
CA CYS A 85 1.08 6.90 0.75
C CYS A 85 0.19 7.15 1.99
N LYS A 86 0.81 7.33 3.15
CA LYS A 86 0.10 7.61 4.40
C LYS A 86 -0.64 8.93 4.29
N GLY A 87 -1.97 8.87 4.15
CA GLY A 87 -2.80 10.08 4.12
C GLY A 87 -3.36 10.41 2.74
N ALA A 88 -2.78 9.85 1.68
CA ALA A 88 -3.38 9.86 0.36
C ALA A 88 -4.81 9.30 0.46
N THR A 89 -5.79 9.95 -0.14
CA THR A 89 -7.17 9.45 -0.27
C THR A 89 -7.79 10.12 -1.48
N ASP A 90 -8.39 9.36 -2.40
CA ASP A 90 -9.17 9.97 -3.48
C ASP A 90 -10.55 10.35 -2.95
N SER A 91 -10.82 11.66 -2.85
CA SER A 91 -12.11 12.23 -2.41
C SER A 91 -13.26 11.92 -3.38
N ARG A 92 -12.99 11.36 -4.56
CA ARG A 92 -13.99 11.07 -5.59
C ARG A 92 -14.65 9.70 -5.38
N ARG A 93 -15.87 9.75 -4.81
CA ARG A 93 -16.89 8.69 -4.70
C ARG A 93 -16.44 7.40 -3.98
N SER A 94 -17.16 7.07 -2.91
CA SER A 94 -17.19 5.73 -2.31
C SER A 94 -17.77 4.72 -3.30
N ILE A 95 -16.95 4.23 -4.22
CA ILE A 95 -17.32 3.09 -5.05
C ILE A 95 -17.49 1.89 -4.10
N ALA A 96 -18.60 1.17 -4.21
CA ALA A 96 -18.76 -0.10 -3.51
C ALA A 96 -17.75 -1.10 -4.09
N ILE A 97 -16.72 -1.43 -3.30
CA ILE A 97 -15.64 -2.32 -3.72
C ILE A 97 -16.07 -3.77 -3.45
N LYS A 98 -16.02 -4.62 -4.47
CA LYS A 98 -16.22 -6.06 -4.30
C LYS A 98 -15.03 -6.59 -3.51
N ARG A 99 -15.35 -7.24 -2.40
CA ARG A 99 -14.37 -7.85 -1.51
C ARG A 99 -14.48 -9.37 -1.60
N CYS A 100 -13.33 -10.02 -1.48
CA CYS A 100 -13.19 -11.45 -1.37
C CYS A 100 -13.74 -11.96 -0.02
N LYS A 101 -13.88 -13.28 0.14
CA LYS A 101 -14.24 -13.88 1.44
C LYS A 101 -13.26 -13.49 2.54
N SER A 102 -11.99 -13.31 2.19
CA SER A 102 -10.92 -12.78 3.07
C SER A 102 -11.04 -11.29 3.41
N LYS A 103 -12.09 -10.60 2.98
CA LYS A 103 -12.31 -9.13 3.09
C LYS A 103 -11.33 -8.27 2.27
N ALA A 104 -10.30 -8.87 1.67
CA ALA A 104 -9.40 -8.19 0.76
C ALA A 104 -10.15 -7.66 -0.47
N PRO A 105 -9.78 -6.48 -1.02
CA PRO A 105 -10.33 -6.02 -2.29
C PRO A 105 -9.98 -7.00 -3.42
N ALA A 106 -10.96 -7.31 -4.27
CA ALA A 106 -10.72 -8.12 -5.47
C ALA A 106 -9.87 -7.37 -6.49
N ALA A 107 -9.10 -8.10 -7.30
CA ALA A 107 -8.22 -7.53 -8.31
C ALA A 107 -9.00 -6.73 -9.37
N ARG A 108 -8.48 -5.56 -9.72
CA ARG A 108 -9.07 -4.67 -10.73
C ARG A 108 -8.00 -4.10 -11.63
N GLU A 109 -8.35 -3.88 -12.89
CA GLU A 109 -7.54 -3.11 -13.83
C GLU A 109 -7.45 -1.63 -13.40
N SER A 110 -6.59 -0.89 -14.07
CA SER A 110 -6.46 0.58 -13.93
C SER A 110 -7.77 1.33 -14.20
N SER A 111 -8.59 0.79 -15.12
CA SER A 111 -9.93 1.29 -15.44
C SER A 111 -10.93 1.13 -14.28
N GLY A 112 -10.59 0.34 -13.26
CA GLY A 112 -11.48 -0.07 -12.18
C GLY A 112 -12.35 -1.29 -12.53
N LYS A 113 -12.27 -1.83 -13.77
CA LYS A 113 -12.93 -3.09 -14.14
C LYS A 113 -12.32 -4.23 -13.32
N TYR A 114 -13.16 -5.11 -12.78
CA TYR A 114 -12.70 -6.33 -12.12
C TYR A 114 -12.08 -7.28 -13.13
N ILE A 115 -10.95 -7.88 -12.75
CA ILE A 115 -10.28 -8.89 -13.57
C ILE A 115 -11.09 -10.17 -13.52
N GLU A 116 -11.37 -10.75 -14.68
CA GLU A 116 -12.16 -11.97 -14.82
C GLU A 116 -11.33 -13.20 -14.42
N CYS A 117 -12.01 -14.19 -13.83
CA CYS A 117 -11.39 -15.48 -13.52
C CYS A 117 -10.84 -16.15 -14.79
N GLY A 118 -9.67 -16.79 -14.67
CA GLY A 118 -8.88 -17.29 -15.80
C GLY A 118 -7.72 -16.38 -16.19
N SER A 119 -7.77 -15.09 -15.81
CA SER A 119 -6.72 -14.10 -16.05
C SER A 119 -6.21 -13.45 -14.75
N CYS A 120 -6.38 -14.12 -13.61
CA CYS A 120 -5.97 -13.57 -12.33
C CYS A 120 -4.46 -13.29 -12.30
N PRO A 121 -4.03 -12.12 -11.80
CA PRO A 121 -2.62 -11.79 -11.72
C PRO A 121 -1.91 -12.70 -10.71
N GLY A 122 -0.57 -12.77 -10.80
CA GLY A 122 0.23 -13.52 -9.83
C GLY A 122 -0.06 -13.13 -8.39
N GLY A 123 -0.17 -14.11 -7.49
CA GLY A 123 -0.59 -13.91 -6.10
C GLY A 123 -2.11 -13.80 -5.91
N TYR A 124 -2.90 -13.98 -6.97
CA TYR A 124 -4.35 -14.07 -6.91
C TYR A 124 -4.85 -15.40 -7.48
N VAL A 125 -5.94 -15.91 -6.91
CA VAL A 125 -6.65 -17.08 -7.41
C VAL A 125 -8.12 -16.71 -7.62
N CYS A 126 -8.80 -17.46 -8.48
CA CYS A 126 -10.24 -17.32 -8.60
C CYS A 126 -10.93 -17.86 -7.33
N ASP A 127 -11.68 -17.02 -6.63
CA ASP A 127 -12.61 -17.41 -5.55
C ASP A 127 -14.01 -16.90 -5.92
N ALA A 128 -14.92 -17.84 -6.20
CA ALA A 128 -16.17 -17.58 -6.89
C ALA A 128 -15.95 -16.90 -8.26
N ASP A 129 -16.41 -15.66 -8.44
CA ASP A 129 -16.26 -14.90 -9.69
C ASP A 129 -15.24 -13.74 -9.56
N LEU A 130 -14.40 -13.77 -8.53
CA LEU A 130 -13.44 -12.71 -8.23
C LEU A 130 -12.01 -13.25 -8.20
N CYS A 131 -11.09 -12.51 -8.81
CA CYS A 131 -9.66 -12.71 -8.56
C CYS A 131 -9.33 -12.17 -7.17
N CYS A 132 -9.00 -13.08 -6.25
CA CYS A 132 -8.77 -12.82 -4.84
C CYS A 132 -7.34 -13.15 -4.43
N PRO A 133 -6.70 -12.34 -3.57
CA PRO A 133 -5.33 -12.62 -3.13
C PRO A 133 -5.22 -13.99 -2.47
N THR A 134 -4.13 -14.71 -2.71
CA THR A 134 -3.91 -16.03 -2.10
C THR A 134 -3.75 -15.93 -0.59
N ARG A 135 -3.90 -17.04 0.12
CA ARG A 135 -3.64 -17.11 1.56
C ARG A 135 -2.20 -16.69 1.87
N GLU A 136 -1.24 -17.28 1.18
CA GLU A 136 0.19 -17.01 1.33
C GLU A 136 0.44 -15.52 1.16
N TYR A 137 -0.20 -14.92 0.16
CA TYR A 137 -0.12 -13.51 -0.13
C TYR A 137 -0.61 -12.65 1.06
N LEU A 138 -1.80 -12.95 1.59
CA LEU A 138 -2.40 -12.18 2.67
C LEU A 138 -1.62 -12.29 3.98
N CYS A 139 -1.12 -13.48 4.30
CA CYS A 139 -0.38 -13.71 5.54
C CYS A 139 1.03 -13.10 5.54
N MET A 140 1.57 -12.72 4.37
CA MET A 140 2.84 -11.98 4.28
C MET A 140 2.70 -10.47 4.46
N LEU A 141 1.47 -9.93 4.50
CA LEU A 141 1.26 -8.51 4.68
C LEU A 141 1.67 -8.08 6.09
N PRO A 142 2.26 -6.88 6.28
CA PRO A 142 2.41 -6.31 7.62
C PRO A 142 1.02 -6.02 8.20
N TYR A 143 0.93 -5.86 9.52
CA TYR A 143 -0.30 -5.33 10.11
C TYR A 143 -0.58 -3.92 9.59
N ASP A 144 -1.86 -3.57 9.48
CA ASP A 144 -2.28 -2.22 9.18
C ASP A 144 -3.43 -1.83 10.11
N ALA A 145 -3.12 -0.93 11.05
CA ALA A 145 -4.07 -0.39 12.02
C ALA A 145 -5.20 0.41 11.36
N GLY A 146 -5.08 0.74 10.08
CA GLY A 146 -6.06 1.53 9.36
C GLY A 146 -6.16 2.96 9.91
N LYS A 147 -7.36 3.52 9.87
CA LYS A 147 -7.69 4.85 10.36
C LYS A 147 -8.96 4.82 11.19
N PHE A 148 -9.17 5.84 12.01
CA PHE A 148 -10.46 6.06 12.67
C PHE A 148 -11.54 6.23 11.61
N GLY A 149 -12.64 5.49 11.75
CA GLY A 149 -13.77 5.57 10.84
C GLY A 149 -15.03 4.95 11.43
N SER A 150 -16.11 4.95 10.65
CA SER A 150 -17.43 4.49 11.06
C SER A 150 -17.80 3.10 10.54
N GLU A 151 -16.89 2.39 9.87
CA GLU A 151 -17.15 1.04 9.35
C GLU A 151 -17.29 0.03 10.48
N GLU A 152 -16.32 -0.01 11.41
CA GLU A 152 -16.33 -0.85 12.59
C GLU A 152 -15.79 -0.07 13.81
N PRO A 153 -16.19 -0.42 15.06
CA PRO A 153 -15.55 0.15 16.24
C PRO A 153 -14.07 -0.20 16.30
N MET A 154 -13.27 0.70 16.88
CA MET A 154 -11.89 0.42 17.26
C MET A 154 -11.86 -0.84 18.13
N SER A 155 -11.04 -1.81 17.73
CA SER A 155 -11.02 -3.12 18.38
C SER A 155 -9.63 -3.75 18.37
N PRO A 156 -9.32 -4.59 19.36
CA PRO A 156 -8.16 -5.47 19.31
C PRO A 156 -8.31 -6.47 18.15
N ARG A 157 -7.21 -6.71 17.43
CA ARG A 157 -7.13 -7.66 16.31
C ARG A 157 -5.82 -8.43 16.34
N PHE A 158 -5.75 -9.46 15.52
CA PHE A 158 -4.56 -10.27 15.32
C PHE A 158 -4.12 -10.22 13.86
N PHE A 159 -2.81 -10.21 13.63
CA PHE A 159 -2.21 -10.37 12.32
C PHE A 159 -1.15 -11.46 12.39
N TYR A 160 -0.90 -12.13 11.29
CA TYR A 160 0.18 -13.10 11.20
C TYR A 160 1.50 -12.39 10.91
N SER A 161 2.51 -12.61 11.76
CA SER A 161 3.89 -12.21 11.54
C SER A 161 4.67 -13.41 10.99
N SER A 162 5.12 -13.32 9.73
CA SER A 162 5.97 -14.33 9.12
C SER A 162 7.35 -14.39 9.77
N GLU A 163 7.88 -13.26 10.25
CA GLU A 163 9.15 -13.18 10.96
C GLU A 163 9.14 -14.01 12.25
N LEU A 164 8.05 -13.88 13.03
CA LEU A 164 7.89 -14.60 14.29
C LEU A 164 7.20 -15.97 14.11
N ASN A 165 6.79 -16.29 12.87
CA ASN A 165 5.98 -17.46 12.56
C ASN A 165 4.77 -17.60 13.50
N ASN A 166 4.12 -16.47 13.83
CA ASN A 166 3.04 -16.45 14.82
C ASN A 166 2.05 -15.30 14.63
N CYS A 167 0.85 -15.47 15.19
CA CYS A 167 -0.16 -14.43 15.23
C CYS A 167 0.10 -13.46 16.39
N MET A 168 0.21 -12.18 16.05
CA MET A 168 0.53 -11.09 16.95
C MET A 168 -0.67 -10.16 17.09
N PHE A 169 -0.81 -9.54 18.26
CA PHE A 169 -1.88 -8.60 18.56
C PHE A 169 -1.56 -7.20 18.02
N PHE A 170 -2.58 -6.48 17.56
CA PHE A 170 -2.51 -5.04 17.28
C PHE A 170 -3.87 -4.38 17.48
N THR A 171 -3.88 -3.04 17.52
CA THR A 171 -5.11 -2.26 17.59
C THR A 171 -5.54 -1.83 16.19
N TYR A 172 -6.75 -2.19 15.79
CA TYR A 172 -7.37 -1.74 14.54
C TYR A 172 -8.31 -0.57 14.82
N PHE A 173 -8.17 0.53 14.07
CA PHE A 173 -8.92 1.77 14.29
C PHE A 173 -10.30 1.80 13.63
N GLY A 174 -10.69 0.71 12.96
CA GLY A 174 -12.08 0.50 12.56
C GLY A 174 -12.40 0.82 11.10
N SER A 175 -11.48 1.43 10.34
CA SER A 175 -11.64 1.61 8.89
C SER A 175 -10.31 1.44 8.15
N LYS A 176 -10.40 1.02 6.88
CA LYS A 176 -9.26 0.73 6.00
C LYS A 176 -8.44 -0.47 6.51
N GLY A 177 -7.12 -0.37 6.48
CA GLY A 177 -6.25 -1.50 6.78
C GLY A 177 -6.19 -2.53 5.65
N ASN A 178 -5.51 -3.64 5.93
CA ASN A 178 -5.41 -4.77 5.01
C ASN A 178 -6.05 -6.03 5.62
N ALA A 179 -6.06 -7.11 4.85
CA ALA A 179 -6.75 -8.35 5.21
C ALA A 179 -5.95 -9.28 6.14
N ASN A 180 -4.70 -8.95 6.48
CA ASN A 180 -3.99 -9.61 7.58
C ASN A 180 -4.49 -9.04 8.93
N ASN A 181 -5.79 -9.24 9.17
CA ASN A 181 -6.55 -8.61 10.25
C ASN A 181 -7.68 -9.56 10.66
N PHE A 182 -7.45 -10.28 11.74
CA PHE A 182 -8.33 -11.31 12.27
C PHE A 182 -8.91 -10.87 13.61
N LEU A 183 -10.15 -11.25 13.88
CA LEU A 183 -10.81 -10.89 15.13
C LEU A 183 -10.20 -11.64 16.32
N THR A 184 -9.87 -12.92 16.13
CA THR A 184 -9.29 -13.76 17.19
C THR A 184 -7.95 -14.36 16.77
N TYR A 185 -7.13 -14.74 17.76
CA TYR A 185 -5.90 -15.48 17.54
C TYR A 185 -6.15 -16.79 16.79
N ASN A 186 -7.25 -17.49 17.13
CA ASN A 186 -7.61 -18.76 16.51
C ASN A 186 -8.00 -18.60 15.03
N ASP A 187 -8.70 -17.52 14.67
CA ASP A 187 -9.00 -17.22 13.26
C ASP A 187 -7.71 -16.98 12.48
N CYS A 188 -6.78 -16.21 13.07
CA CYS A 188 -5.48 -15.93 12.45
C CYS A 188 -4.66 -17.21 12.25
N THR A 189 -4.55 -18.08 13.26
CA THR A 189 -3.77 -19.31 13.14
C THR A 189 -4.43 -20.31 12.21
N ALA A 190 -5.76 -20.46 12.28
CA ALA A 190 -6.50 -21.31 11.36
C ALA A 190 -6.34 -20.86 9.91
N PHE A 191 -6.33 -19.55 9.66
CA PHE A 191 -6.17 -19.01 8.32
C PHE A 191 -4.72 -19.05 7.83
N CYS A 192 -3.72 -18.68 8.64
CA CYS A 192 -2.34 -18.49 8.17
C CYS A 192 -1.35 -19.62 8.48
N LYS A 193 -1.64 -20.50 9.45
CA LYS A 193 -0.69 -21.56 9.85
C LYS A 193 -1.03 -22.95 9.33
N ASN A 194 -2.31 -23.23 9.09
CA ASN A 194 -2.73 -24.55 8.64
C ASN A 194 -2.51 -24.65 7.14
N ASN A 195 -1.60 -25.52 6.69
CA ASN A 195 -1.28 -25.78 5.29
C ASN A 195 -2.47 -26.38 4.53
#